data_AF-A0A8T7LQU7-F1
#
_entry.id   AF-A0A8T7LQU7-F1
#
_cell.length_a   1.000
_cell.length_b   1.000
_cell.length_c   1.000
_cell.angle_alpha   90.00
_cell.angle_beta   90.00
_cell.angle_gamma   90.00
#
_symmetry.space_group_name_H-M   'P 1'
#
loop_
_entity.id
_entity.type
_entity.pdbx_description
1 polymer ?
#
loop_
_entity_poly.entity_id
_entity_poly.type
_entity_poly.pdbx_seq_one_letter_code
_entity_poly.pdbx_strand_id
1 'polypeptide(L)'
;MKKIASPGNLALFFCIMVTSLWTFWGVTEMFHEGWYAPFEWMFFLLPASLSLTVTLIALTWPRLGGWLLIGTGIAFYTWVLVKAATGFGLNLQIILSWFPASGFLACIGVLFLLEARRPSVTSGPDPRWWWRNLRYLLAVGIPLLLGLGLASKQAIHLAHRVDDGNYGTRLIPGNGVSLVWAPAGPGWGRSVTWNQVALYGLPPPGFDHKSFGHEGRCNKDTSEGCATALDMQRYNVCLYLSEDGSRLEPSFQGDWRMPTTDEIVRSLVRHGENAGCIWEGQTGNQPCTVTPDKETPLWNPKSPIIYLWSADEANRDEAYYVTYHGAVWAGSKFVGLGSRGYRCVR
;
A
#
# COMPACT_ATOMS: atom_id res chain seq x y z
N MET A 1 -14.68 -42.27 -20.55
CA MET A 1 -14.05 -40.95 -20.33
C MET A 1 -14.76 -40.23 -19.18
N LYS A 2 -14.14 -40.12 -18.00
CA LYS A 2 -14.70 -39.33 -16.88
C LYS A 2 -14.78 -37.87 -17.33
N LYS A 3 -15.96 -37.23 -17.23
CA LYS A 3 -16.15 -35.81 -17.59
C LYS A 3 -15.24 -34.96 -16.71
N ILE A 4 -14.14 -34.47 -17.30
CA ILE A 4 -13.07 -33.70 -16.62
C ILE A 4 -13.62 -32.35 -16.07
N ALA A 5 -14.71 -31.82 -16.62
CA ALA A 5 -15.34 -30.59 -16.15
C ALA A 5 -16.71 -30.87 -15.48
N SER A 6 -16.73 -31.04 -14.15
CA SER A 6 -17.95 -30.79 -13.37
C SER A 6 -18.05 -29.29 -13.03
N PRO A 7 -19.25 -28.70 -12.95
CA PRO A 7 -19.44 -27.34 -12.48
C PRO A 7 -18.75 -27.10 -11.14
N GLY A 8 -18.78 -28.08 -10.23
CA GLY A 8 -18.09 -27.98 -8.94
C GLY A 8 -16.56 -27.92 -9.04
N ASN A 9 -15.94 -28.67 -9.97
CA ASN A 9 -14.49 -28.59 -10.18
C ASN A 9 -14.09 -27.24 -10.80
N LEU A 10 -14.90 -26.70 -11.71
CA LEU A 10 -14.69 -25.38 -12.30
C LEU A 10 -14.87 -24.27 -11.25
N ALA A 11 -15.89 -24.37 -10.40
CA ALA A 11 -16.11 -23.45 -9.29
C ALA A 11 -14.94 -23.47 -8.29
N LEU A 12 -14.46 -24.66 -7.93
CA LEU A 12 -13.29 -24.84 -7.07
C LEU A 12 -12.04 -24.19 -7.67
N PHE A 13 -11.78 -24.41 -8.96
CA PHE A 13 -10.65 -23.77 -9.65
C PHE A 13 -10.69 -22.25 -9.52
N PHE A 14 -11.85 -21.63 -9.77
CA PHE A 14 -11.99 -20.19 -9.62
C PHE A 14 -11.90 -19.71 -8.16
N CYS A 15 -12.43 -20.45 -7.19
CA CYS A 15 -12.24 -20.16 -5.77
C CYS A 15 -10.76 -20.19 -5.37
N ILE A 16 -9.99 -21.17 -5.87
CA ILE A 16 -8.54 -21.24 -5.64
C ILE A 16 -7.86 -20.02 -6.24
N MET A 17 -8.20 -19.63 -7.47
CA MET A 17 -7.63 -18.43 -8.09
C MET A 17 -7.92 -17.16 -7.29
N VAL A 18 -9.18 -16.95 -6.89
CA VAL A 18 -9.59 -15.78 -6.11
C VAL A 18 -8.88 -15.77 -4.74
N THR A 19 -8.85 -16.90 -4.04
CA THR A 19 -8.18 -17.00 -2.73
C THR A 19 -6.66 -16.79 -2.88
N SER A 20 -6.05 -17.31 -3.95
CA SER A 20 -4.62 -17.13 -4.24
C SER A 20 -4.29 -15.67 -4.58
N LEU A 21 -5.15 -14.99 -5.36
CA LEU A 21 -5.00 -13.57 -5.66
C LEU A 21 -5.02 -12.73 -4.38
N TRP A 22 -5.99 -12.96 -3.50
CA TRP A 22 -6.06 -12.26 -2.21
C TRP A 22 -4.91 -12.62 -1.29
N THR A 23 -4.40 -13.85 -1.35
CA THR A 23 -3.21 -14.26 -0.60
C THR A 23 -1.97 -13.55 -1.11
N PHE A 24 -1.80 -13.46 -2.44
CA PHE A 24 -0.70 -12.74 -3.06
C PHE A 24 -0.69 -11.27 -2.65
N TRP A 25 -1.82 -10.58 -2.83
CA TRP A 25 -1.97 -9.18 -2.44
C TRP A 25 -1.76 -9.02 -0.93
N GLY A 26 -2.47 -9.80 -0.12
CA GLY A 26 -2.43 -9.68 1.34
C GLY A 26 -1.05 -9.90 1.92
N VAL A 27 -0.33 -10.95 1.49
CA VAL A 27 1.04 -11.20 1.95
C VAL A 27 2.01 -10.12 1.48
N THR A 28 1.84 -9.60 0.26
CA THR A 28 2.72 -8.53 -0.26
C THR A 28 2.52 -7.24 0.53
N GLU A 29 1.28 -6.80 0.70
CA GLU A 29 0.97 -5.58 1.47
C GLU A 29 1.31 -5.71 2.95
N MET A 30 1.16 -6.92 3.52
CA MET A 30 1.57 -7.21 4.89
C MET A 30 3.04 -6.87 5.13
N PHE A 31 3.93 -7.18 4.17
CA PHE A 31 5.35 -6.87 4.26
C PHE A 31 5.73 -5.49 3.72
N HIS A 32 4.88 -4.90 2.86
CA HIS A 32 5.11 -3.56 2.34
C HIS A 32 4.72 -2.50 3.37
N GLU A 33 3.51 -2.61 3.91
CA GLU A 33 2.90 -1.62 4.81
C GLU A 33 2.73 -2.16 6.24
N GLY A 34 2.22 -3.38 6.46
CA GLY A 34 1.74 -3.80 7.78
C GLY A 34 2.77 -4.28 8.82
N TRP A 35 4.04 -4.41 8.45
CA TRP A 35 5.03 -5.15 9.26
C TRP A 35 5.59 -4.35 10.47
N TYR A 36 5.43 -3.02 10.49
CA TYR A 36 6.03 -2.17 11.53
C TYR A 36 5.24 -2.17 12.85
N ALA A 37 3.94 -2.51 12.83
CA ALA A 37 3.05 -2.45 13.98
C ALA A 37 2.50 -3.83 14.37
N PRO A 38 2.34 -4.12 15.68
CA PRO A 38 1.67 -5.32 16.15
C PRO A 38 0.25 -5.40 15.59
N PHE A 39 -0.13 -6.58 15.07
CA PHE A 39 -1.47 -6.94 14.58
C PHE A 39 -1.98 -6.20 13.33
N GLU A 40 -1.38 -5.08 12.89
CA GLU A 40 -1.81 -4.39 11.66
C GLU A 40 -1.66 -5.27 10.42
N TRP A 41 -0.61 -6.10 10.40
CA TRP A 41 -0.37 -7.12 9.38
C TRP A 41 -1.55 -8.08 9.18
N MET A 42 -2.39 -8.32 10.19
CA MET A 42 -3.55 -9.20 10.09
C MET A 42 -4.63 -8.64 9.17
N PHE A 43 -4.78 -7.31 9.08
CA PHE A 43 -5.81 -6.68 8.26
C PHE A 43 -5.61 -6.99 6.77
N PHE A 44 -4.35 -7.08 6.33
CA PHE A 44 -4.00 -7.42 4.95
C PHE A 44 -4.32 -8.89 4.61
N LEU A 45 -4.36 -9.78 5.60
CA LEU A 45 -4.70 -11.19 5.41
C LEU A 45 -6.20 -11.48 5.52
N LEU A 46 -7.02 -10.51 5.96
CA LEU A 46 -8.47 -10.70 6.09
C LEU A 46 -9.16 -11.08 4.77
N PRO A 47 -8.90 -10.43 3.61
CA PRO A 47 -9.56 -10.80 2.35
C PRO A 47 -9.27 -12.25 1.93
N ALA A 48 -8.02 -12.70 2.10
CA ALA A 48 -7.62 -14.07 1.81
C ALA A 48 -8.32 -15.06 2.76
N SER A 49 -8.36 -14.74 4.05
CA SER A 49 -8.98 -15.58 5.09
C SER A 49 -10.50 -15.73 4.89
N LEU A 50 -11.19 -14.64 4.56
CA LEU A 50 -12.62 -14.64 4.23
C LEU A 50 -12.89 -15.44 2.95
N SER A 51 -12.08 -15.24 1.91
CA SER A 51 -12.21 -15.99 0.64
C SER A 51 -12.04 -17.49 0.85
N LEU A 52 -11.04 -17.89 1.64
CA LEU A 52 -10.81 -19.28 2.00
C LEU A 52 -12.00 -19.84 2.80
N THR A 53 -12.49 -19.10 3.79
CA THR A 53 -13.63 -19.52 4.62
C THR A 53 -14.87 -19.78 3.77
N VAL A 54 -15.22 -18.85 2.87
CA VAL A 54 -16.35 -19.03 1.95
C VAL A 54 -16.13 -20.22 1.00
N THR A 55 -14.90 -20.42 0.53
CA THR A 55 -14.54 -21.59 -0.30
C THR A 55 -14.77 -22.91 0.45
N LEU A 56 -14.35 -22.99 1.72
CA LEU A 56 -14.53 -24.19 2.55
C LEU A 56 -16.01 -24.45 2.86
N ILE A 57 -16.79 -23.40 3.10
CA ILE A 57 -18.25 -23.49 3.26
C ILE A 57 -18.89 -23.99 1.96
N ALA A 58 -18.48 -23.49 0.79
CA ALA A 58 -19.00 -23.91 -0.50
C ALA A 58 -18.63 -25.34 -0.89
N LEU A 59 -17.45 -25.82 -0.49
CA LEU A 59 -17.08 -27.23 -0.66
C LEU A 59 -17.90 -28.17 0.23
N THR A 60 -18.17 -27.74 1.48
CA THR A 60 -18.87 -28.56 2.48
C THR A 60 -20.39 -28.54 2.27
N TRP A 61 -20.93 -27.37 1.94
CA TRP A 61 -22.34 -27.14 1.69
C TRP A 61 -22.54 -26.34 0.40
N PRO A 62 -22.49 -26.99 -0.79
CA PRO A 62 -22.55 -26.30 -2.08
C PRO A 62 -23.76 -25.39 -2.27
N ARG A 63 -24.92 -25.72 -1.68
CA ARG A 63 -26.11 -24.84 -1.72
C ARG A 63 -25.89 -23.57 -0.92
N LEU A 64 -25.44 -23.70 0.33
CA LEU A 64 -25.21 -22.56 1.22
C LEU A 64 -24.09 -21.68 0.67
N GLY A 65 -22.94 -22.26 0.32
CA GLY A 65 -21.82 -21.51 -0.22
C GLY A 65 -22.13 -20.87 -1.57
N GLY A 66 -22.92 -21.52 -2.44
CA GLY A 66 -23.40 -20.93 -3.68
C GLY A 66 -24.21 -19.66 -3.46
N TRP A 67 -25.17 -19.70 -2.53
CA TRP A 67 -25.95 -18.51 -2.16
C TRP A 67 -25.11 -17.43 -1.46
N LEU A 68 -24.18 -17.82 -0.59
CA LEU A 68 -23.27 -16.87 0.06
C LEU A 68 -22.43 -16.13 -0.97
N LEU A 69 -21.83 -16.83 -1.94
CA LEU A 69 -21.04 -16.21 -3.00
C LEU A 69 -21.85 -15.23 -3.86
N ILE A 70 -23.08 -15.61 -4.23
CA ILE A 70 -24.00 -14.73 -4.96
C ILE A 70 -24.35 -13.50 -4.11
N GLY A 71 -24.75 -13.71 -2.86
CA GLY A 71 -25.11 -12.64 -1.93
C GLY A 71 -23.96 -11.67 -1.68
N THR A 72 -22.75 -12.18 -1.45
CA THR A 72 -21.53 -11.37 -1.29
C THR A 72 -21.22 -10.58 -2.54
N GLY A 73 -21.30 -11.19 -3.73
CA GLY A 73 -21.09 -10.51 -5.00
C GLY A 73 -22.09 -9.36 -5.21
N ILE A 74 -23.38 -9.61 -4.98
CA ILE A 74 -24.44 -8.60 -5.08
C ILE A 74 -24.22 -7.48 -4.07
N ALA A 75 -24.01 -7.82 -2.79
CA ALA A 75 -23.83 -6.83 -1.73
C ALA A 75 -22.62 -5.92 -1.98
N PHE A 76 -21.48 -6.51 -2.39
CA PHE A 76 -20.28 -5.75 -2.75
C PHE A 76 -20.53 -4.83 -3.94
N TYR A 77 -21.20 -5.33 -5.00
CA TYR A 77 -21.54 -4.50 -6.16
C TYR A 77 -22.44 -3.33 -5.79
N THR A 78 -23.49 -3.57 -5.01
CA THR A 78 -24.40 -2.52 -4.53
C THR A 78 -23.64 -1.49 -3.70
N TRP A 79 -22.76 -1.91 -2.79
CA TRP A 79 -21.93 -1.00 -2.01
C TRP A 79 -21.04 -0.11 -2.88
N VAL A 80 -20.37 -0.68 -3.90
CA VAL A 80 -19.57 0.08 -4.87
C VAL A 80 -20.42 1.12 -5.61
N LEU A 81 -21.59 0.72 -6.11
CA LEU A 81 -22.49 1.65 -6.81
C LEU A 81 -22.99 2.78 -5.91
N VAL A 82 -23.33 2.47 -4.65
CA VAL A 82 -23.72 3.50 -3.67
C VAL A 82 -22.57 4.47 -3.43
N LYS A 83 -21.34 3.97 -3.24
CA LYS A 83 -20.16 4.82 -3.06
C LYS A 83 -19.89 5.69 -4.28
N ALA A 84 -19.97 5.13 -5.47
CA ALA A 84 -19.82 5.87 -6.73
C ALA A 84 -20.88 6.97 -6.86
N ALA A 85 -22.15 6.65 -6.59
CA ALA A 85 -23.26 7.61 -6.64
C ALA A 85 -23.06 8.78 -5.67
N THR A 86 -22.57 8.51 -4.45
CA THR A 86 -22.34 9.55 -3.44
C THR A 86 -21.05 10.36 -3.64
N GLY A 87 -20.08 9.84 -4.42
CA GLY A 87 -18.74 10.41 -4.48
C GLY A 87 -18.34 10.99 -5.83
N PHE A 88 -18.45 10.20 -6.91
CA PHE A 88 -17.85 10.49 -8.22
C PHE A 88 -18.89 10.60 -9.35
N GLY A 89 -20.17 10.40 -9.02
CA GLY A 89 -21.24 10.23 -9.99
C GLY A 89 -21.30 8.80 -10.53
N LEU A 90 -22.52 8.33 -10.84
CA LEU A 90 -22.71 7.06 -11.53
C LEU A 90 -22.43 7.25 -13.02
N ASN A 91 -21.40 6.59 -13.53
CA ASN A 91 -21.15 6.50 -14.96
C ASN A 91 -21.06 5.03 -15.40
N LEU A 92 -21.28 4.80 -16.70
CA LEU A 92 -21.29 3.45 -17.26
C LEU A 92 -19.94 2.74 -17.10
N GLN A 93 -18.83 3.48 -17.10
CA GLN A 93 -17.49 2.92 -16.90
C GLN A 93 -17.33 2.31 -15.51
N ILE A 94 -17.79 2.97 -14.45
CA ILE A 94 -17.76 2.44 -13.07
C ILE A 94 -18.64 1.19 -12.98
N ILE A 95 -19.85 1.23 -13.54
CA ILE A 95 -20.76 0.08 -13.56
C ILE A 95 -20.09 -1.13 -14.22
N LEU A 96 -19.49 -0.95 -15.40
CA LEU A 96 -18.88 -2.04 -16.17
C LEU A 96 -17.54 -2.50 -15.58
N SER A 97 -16.73 -1.61 -14.99
CA SER A 97 -15.41 -1.96 -14.45
C SER A 97 -15.47 -2.82 -13.19
N TRP A 98 -16.52 -2.68 -12.37
CA TRP A 98 -16.70 -3.46 -11.15
C TRP A 98 -17.52 -4.73 -11.34
N PHE A 99 -18.22 -4.85 -12.48
CA PHE A 99 -18.98 -6.06 -12.80
C PHE A 99 -18.11 -7.32 -12.85
N PRO A 100 -16.89 -7.34 -13.43
CA PRO A 100 -16.02 -8.51 -13.39
C PRO A 100 -15.71 -9.00 -11.98
N ALA A 101 -15.52 -8.10 -11.00
CA ALA A 101 -15.22 -8.51 -9.62
C ALA A 101 -16.45 -9.15 -8.95
N SER A 102 -17.61 -8.49 -9.01
CA SER A 102 -18.82 -8.95 -8.33
C SER A 102 -19.58 -10.05 -9.09
N GLY A 103 -19.73 -9.88 -10.40
CA GLY A 103 -20.40 -10.83 -11.29
C GLY A 103 -19.66 -12.16 -11.36
N PHE A 104 -18.33 -12.16 -11.29
CA PHE A 104 -17.56 -13.39 -11.24
C PHE A 104 -17.84 -14.20 -9.97
N LEU A 105 -17.96 -13.57 -8.80
CA LEU A 105 -18.38 -14.26 -7.56
C LEU A 105 -19.77 -14.89 -7.71
N ALA A 106 -20.72 -14.18 -8.31
CA ALA A 106 -22.05 -14.71 -8.59
C ALA A 106 -22.00 -15.91 -9.56
N CYS A 107 -21.18 -15.85 -10.60
CA CYS A 107 -20.96 -16.97 -11.52
C CYS A 107 -20.40 -18.21 -10.80
N ILE A 108 -19.39 -18.05 -9.92
CA ILE A 108 -18.86 -19.15 -9.10
C ILE A 108 -19.98 -19.73 -8.22
N GLY A 109 -20.79 -18.87 -7.59
CA GLY A 109 -21.92 -19.30 -6.76
C GLY A 109 -22.96 -20.10 -7.56
N VAL A 110 -23.31 -19.67 -8.77
CA VAL A 110 -24.19 -20.43 -9.68
C VAL A 110 -23.60 -21.79 -10.02
N LEU A 111 -22.29 -21.90 -10.29
CA LEU A 111 -21.63 -23.18 -10.56
C LEU A 111 -21.74 -24.15 -9.36
N PHE A 112 -21.61 -23.65 -8.12
CA PHE A 112 -21.86 -24.46 -6.92
C PHE A 112 -23.32 -24.88 -6.77
N LEU A 113 -24.28 -24.01 -7.07
CA LEU A 113 -25.71 -24.37 -7.06
C LEU A 113 -26.02 -25.43 -8.13
N LEU A 114 -25.39 -25.38 -9.30
CA LEU A 114 -25.51 -26.39 -10.35
C LEU A 114 -24.90 -27.73 -9.92
N GLU A 115 -23.73 -27.71 -9.26
CA GLU A 115 -23.14 -28.93 -8.68
C GLU A 115 -24.06 -29.53 -7.60
N ALA A 116 -24.67 -28.69 -6.77
CA ALA A 116 -25.56 -29.12 -5.68
C ALA A 116 -26.86 -29.79 -6.14
N ARG A 117 -27.22 -29.66 -7.42
CA ARG A 117 -28.35 -30.33 -8.05
C ARG A 117 -28.00 -31.73 -8.55
N ARG A 118 -26.72 -32.06 -8.68
CA ARG A 118 -26.29 -33.39 -9.12
C ARG A 118 -26.49 -34.38 -7.98
N PRO A 119 -27.05 -35.56 -8.25
CA PRO A 119 -27.15 -36.61 -7.23
C PRO A 119 -25.75 -36.93 -6.73
N SER A 120 -25.58 -36.96 -5.41
CA SER A 120 -24.33 -37.41 -4.80
C SER A 120 -24.12 -38.86 -5.23
N VAL A 121 -23.13 -39.08 -6.09
CA VAL A 121 -22.68 -40.43 -6.39
C VAL A 121 -22.01 -40.90 -5.11
N THR A 122 -22.72 -41.72 -4.34
CA THR A 122 -22.20 -42.43 -3.18
C THR A 122 -21.02 -43.26 -3.64
N SER A 123 -19.85 -42.65 -3.58
CA SER A 123 -18.59 -43.34 -3.79
C SER A 123 -18.45 -44.24 -2.57
N GLY A 124 -18.36 -45.56 -2.78
CA GLY A 124 -18.03 -46.50 -1.70
C GLY A 124 -16.77 -46.05 -0.95
N PRO A 125 -16.47 -46.63 0.22
CA PRO A 125 -15.32 -46.24 1.02
C PRO A 125 -14.04 -46.32 0.19
N ASP A 126 -13.55 -45.16 -0.27
CA ASP A 126 -12.32 -45.07 -1.03
C ASP A 126 -11.16 -45.24 -0.03
N PRO A 127 -10.29 -46.25 -0.19
CA PRO A 127 -9.28 -46.61 0.81
C PRO A 127 -8.22 -45.53 1.05
N ARG A 128 -8.20 -44.45 0.26
CA ARG A 128 -7.20 -43.39 0.35
C ARG A 128 -7.85 -42.06 0.76
N TRP A 129 -7.74 -41.73 2.05
CA TRP A 129 -8.23 -40.48 2.66
C TRP A 129 -7.91 -39.22 1.85
N TRP A 130 -6.73 -39.16 1.24
CA TRP A 130 -6.27 -37.99 0.50
C TRP A 130 -7.04 -37.76 -0.82
N TRP A 131 -7.48 -38.81 -1.52
CA TRP A 131 -8.30 -38.66 -2.71
C TRP A 131 -9.69 -38.10 -2.37
N ARG A 132 -10.26 -38.55 -1.25
CA ARG A 132 -11.54 -38.03 -0.74
C ARG A 132 -11.46 -36.55 -0.39
N ASN A 133 -10.32 -36.10 0.13
CA ASN A 133 -10.11 -34.73 0.58
C ASN A 133 -9.34 -33.86 -0.43
N LEU A 134 -9.07 -34.35 -1.64
CA LEU A 134 -8.24 -33.65 -2.62
C LEU A 134 -8.74 -32.22 -2.91
N ARG A 135 -10.05 -32.02 -2.97
CA ARG A 135 -10.65 -30.68 -3.17
C ARG A 135 -10.27 -29.69 -2.06
N TYR A 136 -10.30 -30.13 -0.81
CA TYR A 136 -9.89 -29.33 0.34
C TYR A 136 -8.37 -29.12 0.37
N LEU A 137 -7.60 -30.17 0.07
CA LEU A 137 -6.15 -30.08 -0.01
C LEU A 137 -5.70 -29.08 -1.07
N LEU A 138 -6.36 -29.02 -2.23
CA LEU A 138 -6.08 -28.03 -3.27
C LEU A 138 -6.54 -26.62 -2.85
N ALA A 139 -7.74 -26.50 -2.28
CA ALA A 139 -8.30 -25.22 -1.82
C ALA A 139 -7.43 -24.52 -0.78
N VAL A 140 -6.87 -25.29 0.17
CA VAL A 140 -6.01 -24.75 1.24
C VAL A 140 -4.54 -24.74 0.80
N GLY A 141 -4.07 -25.84 0.21
CA GLY A 141 -2.66 -26.07 -0.05
C GLY A 141 -2.06 -25.10 -1.07
N ILE A 142 -2.78 -24.78 -2.16
CA ILE A 142 -2.26 -23.86 -3.19
C ILE A 142 -2.08 -22.44 -2.63
N PRO A 143 -3.10 -21.77 -2.04
CA PRO A 143 -2.91 -20.45 -1.44
C PRO A 143 -1.89 -20.48 -0.30
N LEU A 144 -1.87 -21.52 0.53
CA LEU A 144 -0.90 -21.63 1.63
C LEU A 144 0.54 -21.70 1.12
N LEU A 145 0.83 -22.55 0.14
CA LEU A 145 2.16 -22.66 -0.45
C LEU A 145 2.58 -21.36 -1.13
N LEU A 146 1.66 -20.70 -1.85
CA LEU A 146 1.89 -19.38 -2.43
C LEU A 146 2.24 -18.35 -1.34
N GLY A 147 1.44 -18.27 -0.28
CA GLY A 147 1.66 -17.35 0.84
C GLY A 147 2.98 -17.60 1.53
N LEU A 148 3.33 -18.87 1.82
CA LEU A 148 4.62 -19.24 2.41
C LEU A 148 5.79 -18.88 1.50
N GLY A 149 5.68 -19.11 0.19
CA GLY A 149 6.73 -18.77 -0.77
C GLY A 149 6.99 -17.26 -0.85
N LEU A 150 5.92 -16.46 -0.94
CA LEU A 150 6.02 -15.00 -0.93
C LEU A 150 6.55 -14.48 0.40
N ALA A 151 6.06 -15.03 1.51
CA ALA A 151 6.46 -14.61 2.84
C ALA A 151 7.91 -14.95 3.17
N SER A 152 8.41 -16.11 2.73
CA SER A 152 9.78 -16.52 3.02
C SER A 152 10.80 -15.52 2.45
N LYS A 153 10.61 -15.11 1.19
CA LYS A 153 11.50 -14.13 0.54
C LYS A 153 11.51 -12.79 1.30
N GLN A 154 10.32 -12.29 1.63
CA GLN A 154 10.19 -11.00 2.31
C GLN A 154 10.67 -11.05 3.77
N ALA A 155 10.39 -12.14 4.47
CA ALA A 155 10.86 -12.36 5.84
C ALA A 155 12.40 -12.40 5.91
N ILE A 156 13.05 -13.06 4.95
CA ILE A 156 14.52 -13.04 4.84
C ILE A 156 15.01 -11.61 4.61
N HIS A 157 14.41 -10.90 3.64
CA HIS A 157 14.78 -9.51 3.35
C HIS A 157 14.65 -8.59 4.58
N LEU A 158 13.55 -8.73 5.33
CA LEU A 158 13.31 -8.01 6.58
C LEU A 158 14.27 -8.39 7.69
N ALA A 159 14.59 -9.67 7.84
CA ALA A 159 15.53 -10.16 8.87
C ALA A 159 16.95 -9.63 8.65
N HIS A 160 17.29 -9.25 7.42
CA HIS A 160 18.58 -8.65 7.06
C HIS A 160 18.58 -7.12 7.07
N ARG A 161 17.47 -6.45 7.43
CA ARG A 161 17.46 -4.99 7.53
C ARG A 161 18.40 -4.50 8.63
N VAL A 162 19.15 -3.45 8.30
CA VAL A 162 20.02 -2.77 9.26
C VAL A 162 19.25 -1.66 9.97
N ASP A 163 19.26 -1.74 11.29
CA ASP A 163 18.80 -0.71 12.21
C ASP A 163 19.91 -0.47 13.23
N ASP A 164 20.68 0.61 13.07
CA ASP A 164 21.75 0.95 14.00
C ASP A 164 21.22 1.55 15.33
N GLY A 165 19.90 1.72 15.45
CA GLY A 165 19.23 2.26 16.63
C GLY A 165 19.45 3.76 16.86
N ASN A 166 20.19 4.44 15.99
CA ASN A 166 20.50 5.85 16.13
C ASN A 166 19.78 6.67 15.05
N TYR A 167 18.63 7.17 15.48
CA TYR A 167 17.78 8.07 14.73
C TYR A 167 18.08 9.56 15.00
N GLY A 168 19.30 9.89 15.43
CA GLY A 168 19.71 11.27 15.64
C GLY A 168 20.00 12.02 14.33
N THR A 169 20.54 13.23 14.46
CA THR A 169 21.02 14.01 13.31
C THR A 169 22.19 13.29 12.64
N ARG A 170 22.11 13.08 11.32
CA ARG A 170 23.12 12.30 10.58
C ARG A 170 23.59 13.03 9.33
N LEU A 171 24.90 13.05 9.12
CA LEU A 171 25.46 13.33 7.80
C LEU A 171 25.29 12.06 6.94
N ILE A 172 24.63 12.18 5.79
CA ILE A 172 24.49 11.09 4.82
C ILE A 172 25.20 11.53 3.53
N PRO A 173 26.44 11.08 3.29
CA PRO A 173 27.10 11.27 2.01
C PRO A 173 26.57 10.23 1.01
N GLY A 174 26.36 10.64 -0.24
CA GLY A 174 25.79 9.74 -1.23
C GLY A 174 25.76 10.32 -2.63
N ASN A 175 26.32 9.61 -3.61
CA ASN A 175 26.21 9.91 -5.04
C ASN A 175 26.34 11.41 -5.42
N GLY A 176 27.33 12.10 -4.85
CA GLY A 176 27.62 13.51 -5.12
C GLY A 176 26.86 14.53 -4.26
N VAL A 177 25.98 14.10 -3.35
CA VAL A 177 25.39 14.94 -2.30
C VAL A 177 25.95 14.58 -0.92
N SER A 178 25.96 15.55 -0.02
CA SER A 178 26.40 15.38 1.37
C SER A 178 25.56 16.27 2.25
N LEU A 179 24.48 15.70 2.80
CA LEU A 179 23.43 16.44 3.50
C LEU A 179 23.38 16.03 4.97
N VAL A 180 23.13 17.00 5.85
CA VAL A 180 22.81 16.73 7.24
C VAL A 180 21.31 16.53 7.34
N TRP A 181 20.87 15.33 7.71
CA TRP A 181 19.47 14.97 7.86
C TRP A 181 19.02 15.15 9.31
N ALA A 182 17.88 15.82 9.48
CA ALA A 182 17.24 16.06 10.78
C ALA A 182 16.93 14.73 11.49
N PRO A 183 16.99 14.66 12.83
CA PRO A 183 16.73 13.44 13.59
C PRO A 183 15.30 12.93 13.42
N ALA A 184 15.00 11.78 14.03
CA ALA A 184 13.64 11.34 14.27
C ALA A 184 12.89 12.44 15.01
N GLY A 185 11.78 12.85 14.42
CA GLY A 185 11.01 13.99 14.86
C GLY A 185 9.65 14.03 14.18
N PRO A 186 9.01 15.21 14.07
CA PRO A 186 7.63 15.37 13.62
C PRO A 186 7.31 14.76 12.24
N GLY A 187 8.31 14.60 11.36
CA GLY A 187 8.14 13.96 10.05
C GLY A 187 8.19 12.43 10.02
N TRP A 188 8.69 11.78 11.08
CA TRP A 188 8.92 10.33 11.13
C TRP A 188 7.70 9.50 11.57
N GLY A 189 6.66 10.12 12.12
CA GLY A 189 5.49 9.42 12.68
C GLY A 189 4.15 10.03 12.30
N ARG A 190 4.14 11.00 11.38
CA ARG A 190 2.93 11.73 11.02
C ARG A 190 2.71 11.67 9.50
N SER A 191 1.59 11.07 9.12
CA SER A 191 1.08 11.20 7.76
C SER A 191 0.57 12.61 7.54
N VAL A 192 1.05 13.26 6.47
CA VAL A 192 0.66 14.62 6.08
C VAL A 192 0.50 14.71 4.56
N THR A 193 -0.37 15.62 4.12
CA THR A 193 -0.46 15.96 2.70
C THR A 193 0.72 16.84 2.29
N TRP A 194 1.02 16.91 0.99
CA TRP A 194 2.07 17.81 0.51
C TRP A 194 1.70 19.29 0.75
N ASN A 195 0.43 19.66 0.58
CA ASN A 195 -0.06 21.01 0.89
C ASN A 195 0.20 21.38 2.37
N GLN A 196 -0.03 20.44 3.30
CA GLN A 196 0.26 20.62 4.72
C GLN A 196 1.73 20.87 5.00
N VAL A 197 2.62 20.15 4.32
CA VAL A 197 4.08 20.35 4.43
C VAL A 197 4.45 21.72 3.87
N ALA A 198 4.00 22.05 2.66
CA ALA A 198 4.38 23.26 1.93
C ALA A 198 3.82 24.55 2.56
N LEU A 199 2.62 24.51 3.15
CA LEU A 199 1.93 25.68 3.70
C LEU A 199 2.06 25.80 5.22
N TYR A 200 2.91 25.00 5.86
CA TYR A 200 3.00 24.94 7.32
C TYR A 200 3.18 26.32 7.97
N GLY A 201 4.05 27.16 7.42
CA GLY A 201 4.33 28.52 7.89
C GLY A 201 3.33 29.59 7.46
N LEU A 202 2.40 29.28 6.55
CA LEU A 202 1.35 30.22 6.15
C LEU A 202 0.46 30.51 7.38
N PRO A 203 0.24 31.78 7.77
CA PRO A 203 -0.50 32.09 8.98
C PRO A 203 -1.92 31.50 9.02
N PRO A 204 -2.35 30.91 10.15
CA PRO A 204 -1.55 30.62 11.34
C PRO A 204 -0.58 29.43 11.12
N PRO A 205 0.67 29.47 11.65
CA PRO A 205 1.59 28.34 11.54
C PRO A 205 0.99 27.03 12.11
N GLY A 206 1.26 25.91 11.46
CA GLY A 206 0.70 24.59 11.83
C GLY A 206 0.15 23.83 10.63
N PHE A 207 -0.49 22.68 10.88
CA PHE A 207 -1.04 21.82 9.81
C PHE A 207 -2.54 22.03 9.54
N ASP A 208 -3.21 22.77 10.42
CA ASP A 208 -4.66 22.90 10.40
C ASP A 208 -5.12 23.66 9.15
N HIS A 209 -6.22 23.19 8.57
CA HIS A 209 -6.86 23.76 7.38
C HIS A 209 -6.00 23.83 6.10
N LYS A 210 -4.83 23.20 6.07
CA LYS A 210 -3.89 23.23 4.92
C LYS A 210 -3.92 21.99 4.03
N SER A 211 -4.64 20.94 4.42
CA SER A 211 -4.74 19.70 3.63
C SER A 211 -5.22 19.96 2.20
N PHE A 212 -6.13 20.92 2.08
CA PHE A 212 -6.79 21.33 0.84
C PHE A 212 -6.20 22.64 0.29
N GLY A 213 -4.90 22.88 0.50
CA GLY A 213 -4.21 24.04 -0.07
C GLY A 213 -4.61 25.38 0.58
N HIS A 214 -4.35 26.47 -0.14
CA HIS A 214 -4.75 27.83 0.22
C HIS A 214 -6.27 27.93 0.39
N GLU A 215 -6.70 28.40 1.56
CA GLU A 215 -8.11 28.59 1.93
C GLU A 215 -9.00 27.34 1.74
N GLY A 216 -8.40 26.14 1.68
CA GLY A 216 -9.12 24.90 1.48
C GLY A 216 -9.69 24.68 0.07
N ARG A 217 -9.18 25.39 -0.94
CA ARG A 217 -9.72 25.35 -2.32
C ARG A 217 -9.22 24.17 -3.17
N CYS A 218 -8.08 23.58 -2.82
CA CYS A 218 -7.47 22.46 -3.57
C CYS A 218 -8.13 21.14 -3.20
N ASN A 219 -8.69 20.43 -4.19
CA ASN A 219 -9.34 19.14 -3.96
C ASN A 219 -9.28 18.27 -5.21
N LYS A 220 -10.01 17.14 -5.20
CA LYS A 220 -10.02 16.18 -6.32
C LYS A 220 -10.62 16.74 -7.62
N ASP A 221 -11.42 17.78 -7.55
CA ASP A 221 -12.16 18.37 -8.67
C ASP A 221 -11.52 19.67 -9.16
N THR A 222 -10.60 20.28 -8.40
CA THR A 222 -9.92 21.51 -8.78
C THR A 222 -8.51 21.63 -8.20
N SER A 223 -7.63 22.16 -9.04
CA SER A 223 -6.23 22.50 -8.78
C SER A 223 -6.04 23.94 -8.30
N GLU A 224 -7.13 24.67 -8.09
CA GLU A 224 -7.12 26.04 -7.57
C GLU A 224 -6.70 26.06 -6.10
N GLY A 225 -5.76 26.94 -5.76
CA GLY A 225 -5.26 27.06 -4.40
C GLY A 225 -4.36 25.92 -3.93
N CYS A 226 -4.02 24.93 -4.77
CA CYS A 226 -3.01 23.95 -4.37
C CYS A 226 -1.68 24.65 -4.11
N ALA A 227 -0.92 24.15 -3.13
CA ALA A 227 0.39 24.70 -2.83
C ALA A 227 1.33 24.51 -4.04
N THR A 228 2.26 25.44 -4.19
CA THR A 228 3.25 25.48 -5.28
C THR A 228 4.65 25.18 -4.78
N ALA A 229 5.60 24.91 -5.69
CA ALA A 229 7.01 24.84 -5.34
C ALA A 229 7.53 26.12 -4.63
N LEU A 230 6.97 27.29 -4.98
CA LEU A 230 7.30 28.55 -4.31
C LEU A 230 6.79 28.56 -2.85
N ASP A 231 5.59 28.05 -2.61
CA ASP A 231 5.07 27.89 -1.25
C ASP A 231 5.96 26.95 -0.44
N MET A 232 6.36 25.82 -1.04
CA MET A 232 7.29 24.88 -0.42
C MET A 232 8.61 25.56 -0.05
N GLN A 233 9.18 26.41 -0.90
CA GLN A 233 10.40 27.13 -0.54
C GLN A 233 10.21 28.13 0.61
N ARG A 234 9.04 28.76 0.68
CA ARG A 234 8.79 29.91 1.58
C ARG A 234 8.20 29.53 2.94
N TYR A 235 7.36 28.50 2.99
CA TYR A 235 6.54 28.21 4.17
C TYR A 235 6.64 26.76 4.64
N ASN A 236 7.54 25.94 4.08
CA ASN A 236 7.58 24.53 4.47
C ASN A 236 7.84 24.32 5.96
N VAL A 237 7.35 23.19 6.45
CA VAL A 237 7.46 22.75 7.85
C VAL A 237 8.91 22.69 8.37
N CYS A 238 9.89 22.37 7.52
CA CYS A 238 11.28 22.26 7.96
C CYS A 238 11.84 23.60 8.44
N LEU A 239 11.35 24.72 7.91
CA LEU A 239 11.78 26.07 8.32
C LEU A 239 11.45 26.38 9.79
N TYR A 240 10.61 25.56 10.43
CA TYR A 240 10.18 25.69 11.82
C TYR A 240 10.78 24.62 12.73
N LEU A 241 11.69 23.77 12.22
CA LEU A 241 12.41 22.86 13.09
C LEU A 241 13.42 23.61 13.96
N SER A 242 13.51 23.22 15.23
CA SER A 242 14.57 23.67 16.15
C SER A 242 15.97 23.44 15.55
N GLU A 243 16.98 24.14 16.06
CA GLU A 243 18.37 24.02 15.57
C GLU A 243 18.88 22.56 15.55
N ASP A 244 18.50 21.76 16.55
CA ASP A 244 18.83 20.33 16.65
C ASP A 244 17.94 19.43 15.76
N GLY A 245 16.89 19.98 15.15
CA GLY A 245 15.94 19.31 14.25
C GLY A 245 14.92 18.39 14.95
N SER A 246 14.88 18.36 16.29
CA SER A 246 14.11 17.36 17.05
C SER A 246 12.64 17.71 17.25
N ARG A 247 12.27 19.00 17.18
CA ARG A 247 10.90 19.47 17.42
C ARG A 247 10.54 20.65 16.52
N LEU A 248 9.23 20.91 16.40
CA LEU A 248 8.71 22.10 15.73
C LEU A 248 8.60 23.24 16.74
N GLU A 249 9.12 24.40 16.35
CA GLU A 249 9.02 25.66 17.08
C GLU A 249 7.84 26.49 16.54
N PRO A 250 7.23 27.35 17.38
CA PRO A 250 6.13 28.21 16.96
C PRO A 250 6.57 29.33 16.01
N SER A 251 7.86 29.68 16.03
CA SER A 251 8.46 30.70 15.17
C SER A 251 9.40 30.09 14.12
N PHE A 252 9.56 30.81 13.01
CA PHE A 252 10.53 30.49 11.97
C PHE A 252 11.95 30.41 12.55
N GLN A 253 12.69 29.36 12.17
CA GLN A 253 14.09 29.13 12.53
C GLN A 253 15.01 29.27 11.30
N GLY A 254 14.63 28.62 10.19
CA GLY A 254 15.36 28.71 8.91
C GLY A 254 16.62 27.84 8.79
N ASP A 255 16.93 27.01 9.79
CA ASP A 255 18.11 26.14 9.80
C ASP A 255 17.97 24.90 8.93
N TRP A 256 16.74 24.52 8.61
CA TRP A 256 16.41 23.30 7.86
C TRP A 256 15.49 23.60 6.69
N ARG A 257 15.57 22.75 5.65
CA ARG A 257 14.72 22.81 4.46
C ARG A 257 14.22 21.43 4.08
N MET A 258 13.22 21.40 3.21
CA MET A 258 12.82 20.17 2.53
C MET A 258 13.91 19.76 1.51
N PRO A 259 14.26 18.47 1.42
CA PRO A 259 15.15 17.94 0.39
C PRO A 259 14.42 17.83 -0.96
N THR A 260 15.15 18.00 -2.06
CA THR A 260 14.64 17.73 -3.41
C THR A 260 14.49 16.22 -3.65
N THR A 261 13.82 15.85 -4.73
CA THR A 261 13.68 14.45 -5.17
C THR A 261 15.05 13.83 -5.42
N ASP A 262 15.91 14.54 -6.15
CA ASP A 262 17.27 14.09 -6.47
C ASP A 262 18.10 13.85 -5.19
N GLU A 263 17.99 14.76 -4.22
CA GLU A 263 18.69 14.64 -2.94
C GLU A 263 18.22 13.44 -2.12
N ILE A 264 16.91 13.17 -2.05
CA ILE A 264 16.40 11.97 -1.36
C ILE A 264 16.90 10.71 -2.08
N VAL A 265 16.74 10.63 -3.40
CA VAL A 265 17.15 9.46 -4.20
C VAL A 265 18.64 9.18 -4.02
N ARG A 266 19.50 10.19 -4.15
CA ARG A 266 20.95 10.04 -3.98
C ARG A 266 21.38 9.72 -2.55
N SER A 267 20.52 9.93 -1.56
CA SER A 267 20.77 9.61 -0.15
C SER A 267 20.28 8.22 0.27
N LEU A 268 19.64 7.47 -0.63
CA LEU A 268 19.16 6.12 -0.35
C LEU A 268 20.31 5.17 -0.01
N VAL A 269 20.06 4.23 0.90
CA VAL A 269 21.08 3.35 1.47
C VAL A 269 20.66 1.89 1.47
N ARG A 270 21.66 1.01 1.51
CA ARG A 270 21.52 -0.41 1.82
C ARG A 270 22.71 -0.83 2.68
N HIS A 271 22.44 -1.47 3.82
CA HIS A 271 23.41 -1.96 4.78
C HIS A 271 24.41 -0.90 5.27
N GLY A 272 23.93 0.32 5.47
CA GLY A 272 24.75 1.46 5.91
C GLY A 272 25.59 2.12 4.80
N GLU A 273 25.56 1.57 3.58
CA GLU A 273 26.26 2.12 2.42
C GLU A 273 25.29 2.81 1.47
N ASN A 274 25.77 3.79 0.71
CA ASN A 274 24.96 4.46 -0.31
C ASN A 274 24.56 3.49 -1.42
N ALA A 275 23.30 3.52 -1.84
CA ALA A 275 22.77 2.61 -2.85
C ALA A 275 23.16 2.99 -4.29
N GLY A 276 23.79 4.15 -4.50
CA GLY A 276 24.21 4.64 -5.81
C GLY A 276 23.04 5.00 -6.73
N CYS A 277 21.90 5.41 -6.16
CA CYS A 277 20.71 5.74 -6.94
C CYS A 277 20.81 7.12 -7.59
N ILE A 278 20.31 7.26 -8.82
CA ILE A 278 20.29 8.51 -9.59
C ILE A 278 18.85 8.86 -9.94
N TRP A 279 18.46 10.14 -9.78
CA TRP A 279 17.18 10.65 -10.27
C TRP A 279 17.32 11.13 -11.72
N GLU A 280 16.56 10.51 -12.64
CA GLU A 280 16.60 10.86 -14.07
C GLU A 280 15.45 11.79 -14.49
N GLY A 281 14.68 12.32 -13.53
CA GLY A 281 13.53 13.19 -13.81
C GLY A 281 12.26 12.45 -14.22
N GLN A 282 12.21 11.12 -14.10
CA GLN A 282 11.07 10.28 -14.51
C GLN A 282 10.56 9.39 -13.39
N THR A 283 9.24 9.32 -13.23
CA THR A 283 8.62 8.41 -12.25
C THR A 283 8.91 6.94 -12.55
N GLY A 284 8.84 6.10 -11.52
CA GLY A 284 9.16 4.68 -11.56
C GLY A 284 10.41 4.34 -10.74
N ASN A 285 10.92 3.13 -10.96
CA ASN A 285 12.14 2.65 -10.32
C ASN A 285 13.34 3.42 -10.85
N GLN A 286 14.12 3.99 -9.94
CA GLN A 286 15.34 4.69 -10.32
C GLN A 286 16.51 3.71 -10.47
N PRO A 287 17.46 3.99 -11.37
CA PRO A 287 18.67 3.20 -11.49
C PRO A 287 19.49 3.36 -10.21
N CYS A 288 19.82 2.22 -9.59
CA CYS A 288 20.66 2.12 -8.40
C CYS A 288 21.72 1.04 -8.61
N THR A 289 22.86 1.16 -7.95
CA THR A 289 23.90 0.11 -7.95
C THR A 289 23.42 -1.10 -7.16
N VAL A 290 22.76 -0.86 -6.03
CA VAL A 290 22.07 -1.87 -5.22
C VAL A 290 20.66 -1.38 -4.90
N THR A 291 19.69 -2.29 -4.78
CA THR A 291 18.34 -1.88 -4.38
C THR A 291 18.37 -1.36 -2.94
N PRO A 292 17.98 -0.10 -2.68
CA PRO A 292 17.95 0.44 -1.33
C PRO A 292 16.83 -0.20 -0.52
N ASP A 293 16.89 -0.02 0.79
CA ASP A 293 15.85 -0.52 1.67
C ASP A 293 15.53 0.46 2.81
N LYS A 294 14.48 0.15 3.56
CA LYS A 294 14.02 0.93 4.70
C LYS A 294 14.94 0.72 5.91
N GLU A 295 16.13 1.28 5.83
CA GLU A 295 17.22 1.13 6.79
C GLU A 295 17.75 2.49 7.28
N THR A 296 18.39 2.47 8.45
CA THR A 296 19.16 3.62 8.94
C THR A 296 20.35 3.91 8.00
N PRO A 297 20.80 5.17 7.84
CA PRO A 297 20.37 6.37 8.58
C PRO A 297 19.20 7.16 7.97
N LEU A 298 18.77 6.83 6.74
CA LEU A 298 17.73 7.61 6.05
C LEU A 298 16.31 7.26 6.51
N TRP A 299 16.06 6.01 6.87
CA TRP A 299 14.74 5.55 7.28
C TRP A 299 14.73 5.09 8.73
N ASN A 300 13.56 5.16 9.37
CA ASN A 300 13.26 4.30 10.51
C ASN A 300 12.70 2.99 9.99
N PRO A 301 13.33 1.84 10.25
CA PRO A 301 12.70 0.55 9.97
C PRO A 301 11.35 0.44 10.71
N LYS A 302 11.25 0.93 11.95
CA LYS A 302 10.08 0.76 12.83
C LYS A 302 8.96 1.79 12.64
N SER A 303 9.13 2.77 11.74
CA SER A 303 8.10 3.79 11.48
C SER A 303 7.03 3.27 10.51
N PRO A 304 5.78 3.77 10.55
CA PRO A 304 4.82 3.59 9.45
C PRO A 304 5.27 4.21 8.13
N ILE A 305 6.19 5.17 8.16
CA ILE A 305 6.59 5.96 6.98
C ILE A 305 7.48 5.12 6.07
N ILE A 306 7.00 4.91 4.84
CA ILE A 306 7.68 4.19 3.75
C ILE A 306 7.82 5.06 2.48
N TYR A 307 7.22 6.26 2.53
CA TYR A 307 7.26 7.27 1.47
C TYR A 307 7.66 8.63 2.06
N LEU A 308 8.62 9.30 1.45
CA LEU A 308 9.00 10.67 1.80
C LEU A 308 8.54 11.62 0.72
N TRP A 309 7.77 12.64 1.10
CA TRP A 309 7.57 13.81 0.26
C TRP A 309 8.90 14.49 -0.03
N SER A 310 9.06 14.95 -1.26
CA SER A 310 10.15 15.85 -1.67
C SER A 310 9.67 17.30 -1.70
N ALA A 311 10.63 18.22 -1.82
CA ALA A 311 10.35 19.62 -2.10
C ALA A 311 9.79 19.86 -3.52
N ASP A 312 9.94 18.90 -4.43
CA ASP A 312 9.68 19.12 -5.85
C ASP A 312 8.21 18.87 -6.21
N GLU A 313 7.68 19.81 -6.97
CA GLU A 313 6.37 19.73 -7.61
C GLU A 313 6.47 18.92 -8.90
N ALA A 314 5.55 17.97 -9.10
CA ALA A 314 5.47 17.20 -10.34
C ALA A 314 4.63 17.94 -11.38
N ASN A 315 3.50 18.49 -10.93
CA ASN A 315 2.62 19.36 -11.69
C ASN A 315 1.71 20.12 -10.72
N ARG A 316 0.71 20.83 -11.24
CA ARG A 316 -0.18 21.67 -10.43
C ARG A 316 -0.91 20.90 -9.31
N ASP A 317 -1.24 19.63 -9.53
CA ASP A 317 -2.04 18.80 -8.61
C ASP A 317 -1.21 17.79 -7.82
N GLU A 318 0.01 17.51 -8.29
CA GLU A 318 0.83 16.42 -7.80
C GLU A 318 2.22 16.87 -7.39
N ALA A 319 2.78 16.18 -6.41
CA ALA A 319 4.14 16.35 -5.98
C ALA A 319 4.87 15.01 -5.97
N TYR A 320 6.20 15.06 -6.04
CA TYR A 320 7.01 13.85 -6.00
C TYR A 320 7.19 13.33 -4.58
N TYR A 321 7.11 12.01 -4.44
CA TYR A 321 7.55 11.29 -3.26
C TYR A 321 8.46 10.13 -3.63
N VAL A 322 9.36 9.80 -2.72
CA VAL A 322 10.35 8.73 -2.88
C VAL A 322 10.01 7.59 -1.93
N THR A 323 10.01 6.38 -2.46
CA THR A 323 9.81 5.14 -1.70
C THR A 323 11.15 4.64 -1.13
N TYR A 324 11.12 3.89 -0.03
CA TYR A 324 12.34 3.32 0.57
C TYR A 324 13.13 2.39 -0.36
N HIS A 325 12.48 1.79 -1.36
CA HIS A 325 13.12 0.88 -2.33
C HIS A 325 13.57 1.60 -3.61
N GLY A 326 13.57 2.94 -3.61
CA GLY A 326 14.16 3.76 -4.67
C GLY A 326 13.26 4.05 -5.86
N ALA A 327 11.98 3.70 -5.80
CA ALA A 327 11.00 4.23 -6.75
C ALA A 327 10.61 5.67 -6.40
N VAL A 328 10.34 6.48 -7.42
CA VAL A 328 9.79 7.83 -7.30
C VAL A 328 8.45 7.88 -8.01
N TRP A 329 7.47 8.49 -7.39
CA TRP A 329 6.14 8.61 -7.95
C TRP A 329 5.59 10.02 -7.74
N ALA A 330 4.69 10.43 -8.63
CA ALA A 330 3.86 11.61 -8.42
C ALA A 330 2.59 11.19 -7.68
N GLY A 331 2.11 12.04 -6.78
CA GLY A 331 0.84 11.81 -6.10
C GLY A 331 0.17 13.11 -5.72
N SER A 332 -1.16 13.05 -5.60
CA SER A 332 -2.00 14.20 -5.23
C SER A 332 -1.46 14.93 -3.98
N LYS A 333 -1.38 16.27 -4.07
CA LYS A 333 -0.91 17.15 -3.00
C LYS A 333 -1.86 17.24 -1.80
N PHE A 334 -3.12 16.84 -1.95
CA PHE A 334 -4.15 16.90 -0.90
C PHE A 334 -4.46 15.53 -0.27
N VAL A 335 -3.81 14.46 -0.71
CA VAL A 335 -3.97 13.11 -0.14
C VAL A 335 -2.75 12.75 0.71
N GLY A 336 -2.98 12.49 1.99
CA GLY A 336 -2.02 11.86 2.89
C GLY A 336 -2.29 10.37 2.97
N LEU A 337 -1.32 9.54 2.59
CA LEU A 337 -1.36 8.11 2.88
C LEU A 337 -0.76 7.92 4.26
N GLY A 338 -1.36 7.09 5.12
CA GLY A 338 -0.91 6.85 6.50
C GLY A 338 0.59 6.53 6.65
N SER A 339 1.21 6.07 5.57
CA SER A 339 2.61 5.68 5.42
C SER A 339 3.50 6.71 4.68
N ARG A 340 3.00 7.95 4.43
CA ARG A 340 3.69 9.02 3.71
C ARG A 340 3.99 10.23 4.61
N GLY A 341 5.26 10.55 4.78
CA GLY A 341 5.75 11.59 5.67
C GLY A 341 6.77 12.50 4.99
N TYR A 342 7.64 13.11 5.78
CA TYR A 342 8.72 13.98 5.29
C TYR A 342 9.95 13.88 6.19
N ARG A 343 11.09 14.32 5.67
CA ARG A 343 12.31 14.59 6.44
C ARG A 343 12.92 15.90 5.96
N CYS A 344 13.75 16.48 6.81
CA CYS A 344 14.39 17.76 6.57
C CYS A 344 15.90 17.60 6.49
N VAL A 345 16.52 18.48 5.71
CA VAL A 345 17.98 18.52 5.50
C VAL A 345 18.51 19.94 5.65
N ARG A 346 19.82 20.05 5.82
CA ARG A 346 20.56 21.31 5.69
C ARG A 346 21.92 21.10 5.05
#